data_AF-A0A7J9RMS0-F1
#
_entry.id   AF-A0A7J9RMS0-F1
#
_cell.length_a   1.000
_cell.length_b   1.000
_cell.length_c   1.000
_cell.angle_alpha   90.00
_cell.angle_beta   90.00
_cell.angle_gamma   90.00
#
_symmetry.space_group_name_H-M   'P 1'
#
loop_
_entity.id
_entity.type
_entity.pdbx_description
1 polymer ?
#
loop_
_entity_poly.entity_id
_entity_poly.type
_entity_poly.pdbx_seq_one_letter_code
_entity_poly.pdbx_strand_id
1 'polypeptide(L)'
;MSEQIFDVNASAGTGTGTGTGVKKEKIKKINIFKISDLWFFKYFFGDREIFTDLTEYYLREKYRFELTNVEERNKEMKYLEEKGFEPVLIEDTAEYTVKIDKFKKYAPILRNSIDSEVKGNDRVFVMKDLASVEEAIATGAEKAEMD
;
A
#
# COMPACT_ATOMS: atom_id res chain seq x y z
N MET A 1 -66.05 -3.98 39.96
CA MET A 1 -65.92 -3.77 38.51
C MET A 1 -64.58 -4.39 38.09
N SER A 2 -64.66 -5.43 37.24
CA SER A 2 -63.62 -6.06 36.38
C SER A 2 -62.22 -6.33 36.98
N GLU A 3 -61.89 -7.57 37.37
CA GLU A 3 -61.35 -8.70 36.54
C GLU A 3 -59.90 -8.46 36.07
N GLN A 4 -58.93 -9.38 36.04
CA GLN A 4 -58.62 -10.72 36.60
C GLN A 4 -57.14 -10.96 36.19
N ILE A 5 -56.25 -11.32 37.12
CA ILE A 5 -55.50 -12.60 37.23
C ILE A 5 -54.41 -12.91 36.15
N PHE A 6 -53.17 -13.00 36.68
CA PHE A 6 -52.02 -13.89 36.40
C PHE A 6 -51.76 -14.48 35.00
N ASP A 7 -50.49 -14.39 34.56
CA ASP A 7 -49.68 -15.61 34.35
C ASP A 7 -48.17 -15.37 34.38
N VAL A 8 -47.49 -16.30 35.04
CA VAL A 8 -46.04 -16.42 35.17
C VAL A 8 -45.62 -17.49 34.16
N ASN A 9 -44.62 -17.24 33.30
CA ASN A 9 -43.79 -18.34 32.80
C ASN A 9 -42.45 -17.86 32.26
N ALA A 10 -41.39 -18.38 32.89
CA ALA A 10 -40.04 -18.35 32.39
C ALA A 10 -39.93 -19.26 31.15
N SER A 11 -39.24 -18.79 30.11
CA SER A 11 -38.69 -19.65 29.06
C SER A 11 -37.24 -19.28 28.86
N ALA A 12 -36.37 -20.25 29.12
CA ALA A 12 -34.95 -20.20 28.88
C ALA A 12 -34.68 -20.12 27.36
N GLY A 13 -34.24 -18.97 26.89
CA GLY A 13 -33.65 -18.81 25.56
C GLY A 13 -32.13 -18.96 25.64
N THR A 14 -31.63 -20.17 25.39
CA THR A 14 -30.21 -20.41 25.11
C THR A 14 -29.84 -19.72 23.79
N GLY A 15 -29.38 -18.48 23.88
CA GLY A 15 -28.75 -17.78 22.77
C GLY A 15 -27.27 -18.16 22.68
N THR A 16 -26.94 -19.21 21.94
CA THR A 16 -25.59 -19.46 21.44
C THR A 16 -25.26 -18.39 20.39
N GLY A 17 -24.85 -17.21 20.86
CA GLY A 17 -24.23 -16.18 20.03
C GLY A 17 -22.74 -16.47 19.91
N THR A 18 -22.33 -17.31 18.96
CA THR A 18 -20.94 -17.30 18.47
C THR A 18 -20.75 -16.04 17.63
N GLY A 19 -20.71 -14.89 18.31
CA GLY A 19 -20.23 -13.64 17.75
C GLY A 19 -18.70 -13.69 17.71
N THR A 20 -18.13 -14.45 16.78
CA THR A 20 -16.75 -14.21 16.37
C THR A 20 -16.75 -12.87 15.65
N GLY A 21 -16.55 -11.80 16.42
CA GLY A 21 -16.14 -10.51 15.89
C GLY A 21 -14.76 -10.68 15.27
N VAL A 22 -14.70 -11.23 14.06
CA VAL A 22 -13.51 -11.15 13.24
C VAL A 22 -13.31 -9.66 13.00
N LYS A 23 -12.36 -9.06 13.72
CA LYS A 23 -11.80 -7.76 13.31
C LYS A 23 -11.34 -7.99 11.88
N LYS A 24 -12.11 -7.47 10.91
CA LYS A 24 -11.73 -7.50 9.50
C LYS A 24 -10.41 -6.74 9.42
N GLU A 25 -9.30 -7.46 9.29
CA GLU A 25 -8.00 -6.82 9.16
C GLU A 25 -8.09 -5.85 7.97
N LYS A 26 -7.58 -4.64 8.18
CA LYS A 26 -7.59 -3.62 7.13
C LYS A 26 -6.71 -4.13 5.99
N ILE A 27 -7.33 -4.40 4.84
CA ILE A 27 -6.64 -4.81 3.62
C ILE A 27 -5.55 -3.79 3.33
N LYS A 28 -4.32 -4.27 3.11
CA LYS A 28 -3.15 -3.42 2.91
C LYS A 28 -2.95 -3.20 1.41
N LYS A 29 -3.03 -1.94 0.98
CA LYS A 29 -2.83 -1.56 -0.42
C LYS A 29 -1.35 -1.57 -0.80
N ILE A 30 -1.04 -2.03 -2.00
CA ILE A 30 0.29 -1.96 -2.62
C ILE A 30 0.13 -1.32 -4.01
N ASN A 31 0.69 -0.15 -4.20
CA ASN A 31 0.70 0.49 -5.52
C ASN A 31 1.82 -0.11 -6.38
N ILE A 32 1.47 -0.51 -7.59
CA ILE A 32 2.37 -1.04 -8.62
C ILE A 32 2.41 -0.02 -9.76
N PHE A 33 3.54 0.66 -9.88
CA PHE A 33 3.74 1.79 -10.76
C PHE A 33 4.31 1.35 -12.10
N LYS A 34 3.75 1.88 -13.19
CA LYS A 34 4.37 1.85 -14.51
C LYS A 34 5.36 3.00 -14.62
N ILE A 35 6.62 2.70 -14.89
CA ILE A 35 7.65 3.70 -15.16
C ILE A 35 8.41 3.23 -16.39
N SER A 36 8.29 4.01 -17.48
CA SER A 36 8.67 3.56 -18.82
C SER A 36 7.92 2.26 -19.17
N ASP A 37 8.62 1.21 -19.61
CA ASP A 37 8.03 -0.08 -20.00
C ASP A 37 8.01 -1.12 -18.87
N LEU A 38 8.43 -0.74 -17.66
CA LEU A 38 8.60 -1.64 -16.52
C LEU A 38 7.58 -1.34 -15.41
N TRP A 39 7.38 -2.31 -14.53
CA TRP A 39 6.49 -2.21 -13.39
C TRP A 39 7.25 -2.33 -12.08
N PHE A 40 6.94 -1.44 -11.13
CA PHE A 40 7.66 -1.35 -9.87
C PHE A 40 6.72 -1.26 -8.68
N PHE A 41 7.07 -1.92 -7.59
CA PHE A 41 6.44 -1.65 -6.30
C PHE A 41 7.46 -1.72 -5.18
N LYS A 42 7.10 -1.13 -4.03
CA LYS A 42 7.94 -1.14 -2.83
C LYS A 42 7.08 -1.40 -1.63
N TYR A 43 7.36 -2.49 -0.95
CA TYR A 43 6.64 -2.88 0.24
C TYR A 43 7.58 -3.56 1.23
N PHE A 44 7.38 -3.28 2.52
CA PHE A 44 8.07 -4.00 3.59
C PHE A 44 7.15 -5.09 4.13
N PHE A 45 7.41 -6.33 3.71
CA PHE A 45 6.68 -7.49 4.19
C PHE A 45 7.11 -7.81 5.61
N GLY A 46 6.15 -7.85 6.55
CA GLY A 46 6.39 -8.36 7.90
C GLY A 46 6.51 -9.88 7.94
N ASP A 47 5.92 -10.56 6.96
CA ASP A 47 6.06 -11.99 6.74
C ASP A 47 7.25 -12.27 5.81
N ARG A 48 8.20 -13.04 6.31
CA ARG A 48 9.43 -13.38 5.58
C ARG A 48 9.17 -14.31 4.40
N GLU A 49 8.17 -15.19 4.48
CA GLU A 49 7.86 -16.14 3.40
C GLU A 49 7.41 -15.38 2.15
N ILE A 50 6.55 -14.38 2.33
CA ILE A 50 6.08 -13.51 1.24
C ILE A 50 7.25 -12.81 0.54
N PHE A 51 8.20 -12.29 1.32
CA PHE A 51 9.40 -11.67 0.74
C PHE A 51 10.27 -12.70 0.01
N THR A 52 10.45 -13.90 0.58
CA THR A 52 11.28 -14.95 -0.01
C THR A 52 10.74 -15.39 -1.38
N ASP A 53 9.43 -15.56 -1.51
CA ASP A 53 8.79 -15.94 -2.78
C ASP A 53 8.96 -14.86 -3.86
N LEU A 54 9.05 -13.58 -3.47
CA LEU A 54 9.21 -12.45 -4.39
C LEU A 54 10.68 -12.05 -4.62
N THR A 55 11.64 -12.76 -4.04
CA THR A 55 13.05 -12.31 -4.00
C THR A 55 13.69 -12.24 -5.38
N GLU A 56 13.25 -13.05 -6.34
CA GLU A 56 13.77 -12.99 -7.72
C GLU A 56 13.51 -11.64 -8.40
N TYR A 57 12.43 -10.94 -8.01
CA TYR A 57 12.07 -9.63 -8.53
C TYR A 57 12.66 -8.47 -7.70
N TYR A 58 13.34 -8.76 -6.59
CA TYR A 58 13.79 -7.73 -5.64
C TYR A 58 15.13 -7.10 -6.05
N LEU A 59 15.09 -5.83 -6.45
CA LEU A 59 16.27 -5.04 -6.75
C LEU A 59 16.84 -4.41 -5.47
N ARG A 60 17.83 -5.09 -4.87
CA ARG A 60 18.47 -4.70 -3.60
C ARG A 60 19.02 -3.27 -3.61
N GLU A 61 19.61 -2.83 -4.72
CA GLU A 61 20.26 -1.52 -4.84
C GLU A 61 19.26 -0.37 -4.71
N LYS A 62 18.02 -0.58 -5.17
CA LYS A 62 16.94 0.42 -5.15
C LYS A 62 15.85 0.12 -4.12
N TYR A 63 15.95 -0.99 -3.39
CA TYR A 63 14.98 -1.44 -2.38
C TYR A 63 13.54 -1.47 -2.91
N ARG A 64 13.35 -2.03 -4.11
CA ARG A 64 12.07 -2.13 -4.80
C ARG A 64 11.99 -3.46 -5.55
N PHE A 65 10.79 -3.85 -5.93
CA PHE A 65 10.54 -4.98 -6.82
C PHE A 65 10.38 -4.46 -8.25
N GLU A 66 10.91 -5.19 -9.23
CA GLU A 66 10.89 -4.87 -10.65
C GLU A 66 10.30 -6.05 -11.42
N LEU A 67 9.23 -5.80 -12.17
CA LEU A 67 8.53 -6.78 -13.00
C LEU A 67 8.66 -6.31 -14.44
N THR A 68 9.21 -7.18 -15.29
CA THR A 68 9.72 -6.78 -16.61
C THR A 68 8.65 -6.80 -17.70
N ASN A 69 7.55 -7.51 -17.44
CA ASN A 69 6.47 -7.68 -18.40
C ASN A 69 5.10 -7.83 -17.72
N VAL A 70 4.05 -7.80 -18.53
CA VAL A 70 2.65 -7.87 -18.09
C VAL A 70 2.30 -9.22 -17.47
N GLU A 71 2.91 -10.31 -17.93
CA GLU A 71 2.64 -11.66 -17.42
C GLU A 71 3.18 -11.81 -15.99
N GLU A 72 4.44 -11.45 -15.76
CA GLU A 72 5.05 -11.37 -14.42
C GLU A 72 4.23 -10.49 -13.50
N ARG A 73 3.88 -9.27 -13.94
CA ARG A 73 3.05 -8.35 -13.18
C ARG A 73 1.73 -8.99 -12.73
N ASN A 74 1.00 -9.63 -13.65
CA ASN A 74 -0.29 -10.23 -13.33
C ASN A 74 -0.15 -11.43 -12.38
N LYS A 75 0.90 -12.25 -12.57
CA LYS A 75 1.23 -13.37 -11.69
C LYS A 75 1.47 -12.88 -10.27
N GLU A 76 2.30 -11.85 -10.09
CA GLU A 76 2.65 -11.33 -8.77
C GLU A 76 1.49 -10.57 -8.12
N MET A 77 0.66 -9.85 -8.88
CA MET A 77 -0.57 -9.26 -8.35
C MET A 77 -1.49 -10.32 -7.75
N LYS A 78 -1.73 -11.41 -8.48
CA LYS A 78 -2.57 -12.51 -8.00
C LYS A 78 -1.98 -13.15 -6.74
N TYR A 79 -0.67 -13.36 -6.71
CA TYR A 79 0.01 -13.86 -5.52
C TYR A 79 -0.19 -12.92 -4.30
N LEU A 80 -0.03 -11.60 -4.49
CA LEU A 80 -0.26 -10.61 -3.43
C LEU A 80 -1.72 -10.61 -2.94
N GLU A 81 -2.70 -10.74 -3.84
CA GLU A 81 -4.12 -10.88 -3.49
C GLU A 81 -4.39 -12.12 -2.64
N GLU A 82 -3.82 -13.27 -3.03
CA GLU A 82 -3.90 -14.53 -2.28
C GLU A 82 -3.27 -14.41 -0.87
N LYS A 83 -2.31 -13.50 -0.69
CA LYS A 83 -1.69 -13.16 0.60
C LYS A 83 -2.42 -12.05 1.37
N GLY A 84 -3.56 -11.58 0.89
CA GLY A 84 -4.41 -10.60 1.59
C GLY A 84 -4.05 -9.13 1.36
N PHE A 85 -3.27 -8.83 0.32
CA PHE A 85 -3.01 -7.46 -0.13
C PHE A 85 -4.00 -7.03 -1.21
N GLU A 86 -4.09 -5.71 -1.44
CA GLU A 86 -4.83 -5.11 -2.56
C GLU A 86 -3.81 -4.41 -3.48
N PRO A 87 -3.31 -5.10 -4.52
CA PRO A 87 -2.43 -4.47 -5.49
C PRO A 87 -3.24 -3.52 -6.39
N VAL A 88 -2.71 -2.33 -6.63
CA VAL A 88 -3.34 -1.30 -7.47
C VAL A 88 -2.37 -0.85 -8.54
N LEU A 89 -2.78 -0.92 -9.81
CA LEU A 89 -1.97 -0.42 -10.93
C LEU A 89 -2.04 1.10 -11.00
N ILE A 90 -0.87 1.73 -11.08
CA ILE A 90 -0.72 3.18 -11.23
C ILE A 90 0.09 3.43 -12.51
N GLU A 91 -0.58 3.84 -13.59
CA GLU A 91 0.10 4.19 -14.85
C GLU A 91 0.46 5.67 -14.95
N ASP A 92 -0.35 6.54 -14.36
CA ASP A 92 -0.04 7.96 -14.19
C ASP A 92 0.55 8.21 -12.80
N THR A 93 1.80 8.70 -12.78
CA THR A 93 2.54 8.91 -11.54
C THR A 93 2.45 10.36 -11.02
N ALA A 94 1.71 11.25 -11.71
CA ALA A 94 1.61 12.66 -11.36
C ALA A 94 1.23 12.89 -9.89
N GLU A 95 0.19 12.21 -9.38
CA GLU A 95 -0.25 12.32 -7.97
C GLU A 95 0.77 11.78 -6.95
N TYR A 96 1.72 10.97 -7.39
CA TYR A 96 2.75 10.36 -6.54
C TYR A 96 4.11 11.05 -6.66
N THR A 97 4.25 12.03 -7.55
CA THR A 97 5.54 12.66 -7.83
C THR A 97 5.75 13.90 -6.96
N VAL A 98 6.93 13.99 -6.35
CA VAL A 98 7.40 15.16 -5.57
C VAL A 98 8.80 15.55 -6.03
N LYS A 99 9.19 16.79 -5.76
CA LYS A 99 10.54 17.29 -6.02
C LYS A 99 11.10 18.01 -4.81
N ILE A 100 12.42 18.02 -4.69
CA ILE A 100 13.13 18.77 -3.67
C ILE A 100 14.43 19.31 -4.27
N ASP A 101 14.87 20.48 -3.84
CA ASP A 101 16.19 21.01 -4.20
C ASP A 101 17.27 19.95 -3.92
N LYS A 102 18.12 19.68 -4.93
CA LYS A 102 19.10 18.59 -4.90
C LYS A 102 20.17 18.71 -3.81
N PHE A 103 20.32 19.90 -3.22
CA PHE A 103 21.27 20.18 -2.13
C PHE A 103 20.65 19.96 -0.73
N LYS A 104 19.32 19.78 -0.63
CA LYS A 104 18.66 19.45 0.64
C LYS A 104 18.82 17.98 1.00
N LYS A 105 18.70 17.66 2.30
CA LYS A 105 18.68 16.27 2.79
C LYS A 105 17.40 15.58 2.32
N TYR A 106 17.55 14.44 1.65
CA TYR A 106 16.43 13.70 1.05
C TYR A 106 16.34 12.23 1.47
N ALA A 107 17.21 11.76 2.38
CA ALA A 107 17.25 10.35 2.77
C ALA A 107 15.88 9.79 3.27
N PRO A 108 15.07 10.53 4.06
CA PRO A 108 13.74 10.09 4.44
C PRO A 108 12.80 9.89 3.23
N ILE A 109 12.86 10.81 2.25
CA ILE A 109 12.06 10.75 1.02
C ILE A 109 12.46 9.54 0.17
N LEU A 110 13.78 9.33 -0.03
CA LEU A 110 14.31 8.20 -0.80
C LEU A 110 13.88 6.84 -0.22
N ARG A 111 13.77 6.74 1.10
CA ARG A 111 13.31 5.50 1.76
C ARG A 111 11.90 5.12 1.32
N ASN A 112 11.04 6.08 1.02
CA ASN A 112 9.66 5.86 0.64
C ASN A 112 9.39 6.05 -0.87
N SER A 113 10.43 6.30 -1.69
CA SER A 113 10.29 6.39 -3.14
C SER A 113 10.43 5.06 -3.85
N ILE A 114 9.70 4.91 -4.95
CA ILE A 114 9.81 3.88 -5.97
C ILE A 114 10.99 4.18 -6.89
N ASP A 115 11.09 5.43 -7.35
CA ASP A 115 12.14 5.87 -8.26
C ASP A 115 12.56 7.31 -7.96
N SER A 116 13.75 7.70 -8.43
CA SER A 116 14.23 9.06 -8.31
C SER A 116 15.22 9.43 -9.41
N GLU A 117 15.15 10.67 -9.86
CA GLU A 117 16.07 11.24 -10.85
C GLU A 117 16.44 12.68 -10.49
N VAL A 118 17.51 13.21 -11.09
CA VAL A 118 17.90 14.61 -10.94
C VAL A 118 17.54 15.35 -12.22
N LYS A 119 16.74 16.41 -12.09
CA LYS A 119 16.31 17.29 -13.18
C LYS A 119 16.70 18.72 -12.85
N GLY A 120 17.76 19.22 -13.49
CA GLY A 120 18.29 20.56 -13.25
C GLY A 120 18.80 20.76 -11.81
N ASN A 121 18.11 21.61 -11.05
CA ASN A 121 18.40 21.85 -9.63
C ASN A 121 17.56 21.02 -8.67
N ASP A 122 16.60 20.26 -9.19
CA ASP A 122 15.70 19.44 -8.39
C ASP A 122 16.08 17.97 -8.47
N ARG A 123 15.79 17.25 -7.39
CA ARG A 123 15.65 15.79 -7.39
C ARG A 123 14.17 15.46 -7.35
N VAL A 124 13.72 14.70 -8.32
CA VAL A 124 12.33 14.25 -8.48
C VAL A 124 12.22 12.83 -7.96
N PHE A 125 11.13 12.53 -7.26
CA PHE A 125 10.84 11.23 -6.67
C PHE A 125 9.42 10.80 -7.04
N VAL A 126 9.26 9.54 -7.43
CA VAL A 126 7.96 8.87 -7.46
C VAL A 126 7.78 8.15 -6.13
N MET A 127 6.79 8.55 -5.33
CA MET A 127 6.53 8.01 -3.99
C MET A 127 5.72 6.72 -4.04
N LYS A 128 5.93 5.81 -3.09
CA LYS A 128 5.26 4.50 -3.06
C LYS A 128 3.75 4.55 -2.77
N ASP A 129 3.27 5.62 -2.14
CA ASP A 129 1.86 5.87 -1.79
C ASP A 129 1.64 7.36 -1.50
N LEU A 130 0.36 7.78 -1.40
CA LEU A 130 0.00 9.19 -1.12
C LEU A 130 0.40 9.64 0.29
N ALA A 131 0.42 8.75 1.28
CA ALA A 131 0.90 9.08 2.61
C ALA A 131 2.39 9.47 2.59
N SER A 132 3.17 8.81 1.74
CA SER A 132 4.58 9.13 1.50
C SER A 132 4.76 10.46 0.76
N VAL A 133 3.82 10.84 -0.11
CA VAL A 133 3.79 12.18 -0.72
C VAL A 133 3.60 13.24 0.35
N GLU A 134 2.60 13.07 1.22
CA GLU A 134 2.33 13.99 2.33
C GLU A 134 3.53 14.12 3.28
N GLU A 135 4.16 13.00 3.65
CA GLU A 135 5.38 12.99 4.47
C GLU A 135 6.54 13.72 3.80
N ALA A 136 6.74 13.50 2.49
CA ALA A 136 7.78 14.19 1.73
C ALA A 136 7.54 15.70 1.71
N ILE A 137 6.30 16.14 1.49
CA ILE A 137 5.93 17.56 1.50
C ILE A 137 6.15 18.16 2.89
N ALA A 138 5.74 17.46 3.95
CA ALA A 138 5.96 17.90 5.34
C ALA A 138 7.45 18.03 5.70
N THR A 139 8.34 17.33 4.98
CA THR A 139 9.79 17.39 5.16
C THR A 139 10.50 18.35 4.18
N GLY A 140 9.74 19.15 3.44
CA GLY A 140 10.25 20.25 2.61
C GLY A 140 10.41 19.92 1.13
N ALA A 141 9.81 18.83 0.65
CA ALA A 141 9.55 18.61 -0.76
C ALA A 141 8.32 19.41 -1.23
N GLU A 142 8.16 19.50 -2.54
CA GLU A 142 7.03 20.14 -3.21
C GLU A 142 6.40 19.17 -4.19
N LYS A 143 5.14 19.40 -4.55
CA LYS A 143 4.51 18.63 -5.63
C LYS A 143 5.27 18.88 -6.93
N ALA A 144 5.60 17.82 -7.66
CA ALA A 144 6.18 17.98 -8.98
C ALA A 144 5.05 18.22 -9.99
N GLU A 145 5.09 19.35 -10.68
CA GLU A 145 4.31 19.55 -11.90
C GLU A 145 5.01 18.77 -13.02
N MET A 146 4.25 17.99 -13.79
CA MET A 146 4.75 17.41 -15.03
C MET A 146 4.49 18.45 -16.13
N ASP A 147 5.57 19.04 -16.64
CA ASP A 147 5.56 19.90 -17.84
C ASP A 147 5.18 19.11 -19.11
#